data_AF-W6KGL7-F1
#
_entry.id   AF-W6KGL7-F1
#
_cell.length_a   1.000
_cell.length_b   1.000
_cell.length_c   1.000
_cell.angle_alpha   90.00
_cell.angle_beta   90.00
_cell.angle_gamma   90.00
#
_symmetry.space_group_name_H-M   'P 1'
#
loop_
_entity.id
_entity.type
_entity.pdbx_description
1 polymer ?
#
loop_
_entity_poly.entity_id
_entity_poly.type
_entity_poly.pdbx_seq_one_letter_code
_entity_poly.pdbx_strand_id
1 'polypeptide(L)'
;MLSLGGGYDEHYWFDIRPEVGNREATRLITHLLLVLDTAYLEQISFYDVQAHAGDSLSFSMAQYSMSLALLPLYPFEDGLRAMVAMARRLRNPQHRAQVYAAFVRAVRDSEFEHEEMSREQIEEQEARLVRMFVELDPNPATRTAVQMLLDQQIGGDELLTHNKTAEQILWEAMHAYTTEDYMKVLVKGLEACVGFWLTTPQPELNAITDVSRILMQRVMPALEDPTKNGQPCSSSSIGAGGKRFTLIEGGGCSEAKVPVEPVSGPLSAQEWSEAVFWYVFSEARALSKEHAKSVSALEAARATFKAGDGNRTLLFQLSQNEIGLMTKLVTLTQRAIRHGGAVVHRSRQCLSAVMWLLQVFVEDVTLNLLNSDNKTEGLELMQTAFGFLEELNEAGYLHPSLLLQETASTLFTSIRAMRVAYGQLAERKHVEQILQRANIGHTSEVVVRL
;
A
#
# COMPACT_ATOMS: atom_id res chain seq x y z
N MET A 1 -51.25 -7.68 -37.62
CA MET A 1 -50.19 -8.50 -38.24
C MET A 1 -49.91 -7.94 -39.62
N LEU A 2 -48.89 -7.09 -39.75
CA LEU A 2 -48.34 -6.70 -41.06
C LEU A 2 -47.06 -7.51 -41.22
N SER A 3 -47.15 -8.58 -42.02
CA SER A 3 -46.00 -9.36 -42.45
C SER A 3 -45.26 -8.54 -43.51
N LEU A 4 -44.09 -8.00 -43.16
CA LEU A 4 -43.14 -7.46 -44.12
C LEU A 4 -42.26 -8.62 -44.57
N GLY A 5 -42.66 -9.22 -45.69
CA GLY A 5 -41.87 -10.23 -46.39
C GLY A 5 -40.61 -9.61 -46.98
N GLY A 6 -39.48 -9.99 -46.42
CA GLY A 6 -38.12 -9.72 -46.92
C GLY A 6 -37.17 -10.22 -45.84
N GLY A 7 -36.26 -11.13 -46.18
CA GLY A 7 -35.36 -11.82 -45.25
C GLY A 7 -34.35 -10.90 -44.56
N TYR A 8 -34.83 -9.95 -43.77
CA TYR A 8 -34.10 -9.32 -42.70
C TYR A 8 -34.38 -10.17 -41.46
N ASP A 9 -33.33 -10.79 -40.94
CA ASP A 9 -33.40 -11.46 -39.66
C ASP A 9 -33.84 -10.41 -38.63
N GLU A 10 -35.06 -10.51 -38.08
CA GLU A 10 -35.62 -9.52 -37.15
C GLU A 10 -34.71 -9.31 -35.92
N HIS A 11 -33.82 -10.27 -35.68
CA HIS A 11 -32.77 -10.25 -34.66
C HIS A 11 -31.65 -9.21 -34.91
N TYR A 12 -31.44 -8.74 -36.15
CA TYR A 12 -30.34 -7.82 -36.49
C TYR A 12 -30.51 -6.41 -35.90
N TRP A 13 -31.74 -6.02 -35.56
CA TRP A 13 -32.03 -4.70 -34.98
C TRP A 13 -31.64 -4.58 -33.50
N PHE A 14 -31.46 -5.70 -32.80
CA PHE A 14 -31.08 -5.70 -31.38
C PHE A 14 -29.56 -5.70 -31.19
N ASP A 15 -28.81 -6.22 -32.18
CA ASP A 15 -27.35 -6.31 -32.16
C ASP A 15 -26.66 -5.05 -32.74
N ILE A 16 -27.18 -3.88 -32.38
CA ILE A 16 -26.61 -2.60 -32.80
C ILE A 16 -25.59 -2.15 -31.76
N ARG A 17 -24.35 -1.87 -32.22
CA ARG A 17 -23.29 -1.30 -31.38
C ARG A 17 -23.01 0.15 -31.79
N PRO A 18 -22.82 1.06 -30.84
CA PRO A 18 -22.37 2.40 -31.16
C PRO A 18 -20.95 2.37 -31.72
N GLU A 19 -20.68 3.25 -32.68
CA GLU A 19 -19.33 3.53 -33.12
C GLU A 19 -18.53 4.14 -31.96
N VAL A 20 -17.35 3.59 -31.70
CA VAL A 20 -16.46 4.06 -30.62
C VAL A 20 -16.09 5.52 -30.86
N GLY A 21 -16.26 6.35 -29.83
CA GLY A 21 -15.98 7.79 -29.89
C GLY A 21 -17.15 8.68 -30.31
N ASN A 22 -18.24 8.13 -30.83
CA ASN A 22 -19.44 8.91 -31.17
C ASN A 22 -20.40 9.00 -29.98
N ARG A 23 -20.25 10.05 -29.16
CA ARG A 23 -21.02 10.25 -27.92
C ARG A 23 -22.54 10.27 -28.13
N GLU A 24 -23.03 10.86 -29.21
CA GLU A 24 -24.46 10.94 -29.49
C GLU A 24 -25.04 9.58 -29.88
N ALA A 25 -24.35 8.85 -30.75
CA ALA A 25 -24.73 7.50 -31.14
C ALA A 25 -24.75 6.57 -29.91
N THR A 26 -23.69 6.62 -29.09
CA THR A 26 -23.61 5.86 -27.83
C THR A 26 -24.78 6.16 -26.91
N ARG A 27 -25.12 7.43 -26.69
CA ARG A 27 -26.27 7.80 -25.87
C ARG A 27 -27.57 7.24 -26.43
N LEU A 28 -27.86 7.48 -27.71
CA LEU A 28 -29.13 7.10 -28.34
C LEU A 28 -29.32 5.59 -28.40
N ILE A 29 -28.29 4.85 -28.83
CA ILE A 29 -28.33 3.38 -28.94
C ILE A 29 -28.50 2.76 -27.55
N THR A 30 -27.75 3.23 -26.54
CA THR A 30 -27.86 2.71 -25.17
C THR A 30 -29.26 2.91 -24.59
N HIS A 31 -29.85 4.11 -24.75
CA HIS A 31 -31.20 4.38 -24.25
C HIS A 31 -32.26 3.56 -25.00
N LEU A 32 -32.12 3.42 -26.33
CA LEU A 32 -33.02 2.60 -27.13
C LEU A 32 -33.04 1.15 -26.64
N LEU A 33 -31.86 0.55 -26.46
CA LEU A 33 -31.74 -0.84 -25.98
C LEU A 33 -32.29 -1.00 -24.55
N LEU A 34 -32.06 -0.04 -23.66
CA LEU A 34 -32.63 -0.03 -22.30
C LEU A 34 -34.16 0.09 -22.28
N VAL A 35 -34.74 0.92 -23.16
CA VAL A 35 -36.20 1.06 -23.30
C VAL A 35 -36.81 -0.25 -23.81
N LEU A 36 -36.18 -0.89 -24.80
CA LEU A 36 -36.62 -2.18 -25.34
C LEU A 36 -36.54 -3.29 -24.29
N ASP A 37 -35.46 -3.35 -23.50
CA ASP A 37 -35.32 -4.29 -22.38
C ASP A 37 -36.40 -4.07 -21.31
N THR A 38 -36.69 -2.80 -20.99
CA THR A 38 -37.75 -2.45 -20.03
C THR A 38 -39.13 -2.84 -20.55
N ALA A 39 -39.42 -2.57 -21.83
CA ALA A 39 -40.67 -2.96 -22.46
C ALA A 39 -40.86 -4.49 -22.50
N TYR A 40 -39.78 -5.26 -22.68
CA TYR A 40 -39.85 -6.72 -22.58
C TYR A 40 -40.15 -7.19 -21.15
N LEU A 41 -39.47 -6.62 -20.14
CA LEU A 41 -39.72 -6.94 -18.72
C LEU A 41 -41.15 -6.62 -18.29
N GLU A 42 -41.73 -5.54 -18.81
CA GLU A 42 -43.13 -5.15 -18.60
C GLU A 42 -44.12 -5.92 -19.50
N GLN A 43 -43.65 -6.91 -20.26
CA GLN A 43 -44.45 -7.75 -21.18
C GLN A 43 -45.16 -6.95 -22.28
N ILE A 44 -44.64 -5.77 -22.61
CA ILE A 44 -45.08 -4.92 -23.72
C ILE A 44 -44.47 -5.42 -25.03
N SER A 45 -43.27 -6.02 -24.97
CA SER A 45 -42.57 -6.65 -26.09
C SER A 45 -42.37 -8.15 -25.86
N PHE A 46 -42.35 -8.95 -26.92
CA PHE A 46 -42.03 -10.39 -26.89
C PHE A 46 -40.53 -10.68 -27.02
N TYR A 47 -39.73 -9.69 -27.39
CA TYR A 47 -38.32 -9.88 -27.72
C TYR A 47 -37.42 -9.54 -26.52
N ASP A 48 -36.65 -10.54 -26.04
CA ASP A 48 -35.68 -10.37 -24.97
C ASP A 48 -34.34 -9.85 -25.51
N VAL A 49 -34.08 -8.56 -25.32
CA VAL A 49 -32.83 -7.91 -25.77
C VAL A 49 -31.60 -8.58 -25.16
N GLN A 50 -31.66 -9.01 -23.90
CA GLN A 50 -30.52 -9.61 -23.22
C GLN A 50 -30.22 -11.02 -23.68
N ALA A 51 -31.24 -11.76 -24.17
CA ALA A 51 -31.05 -13.09 -24.74
C ALA A 51 -30.42 -13.06 -26.14
N HIS A 52 -30.71 -12.01 -26.93
CA HIS A 52 -30.28 -11.92 -28.33
C HIS A 52 -29.06 -11.02 -28.53
N ALA A 53 -28.89 -9.98 -27.71
CA ALA A 53 -27.87 -8.94 -27.87
C ALA A 53 -27.31 -8.45 -26.53
N GLY A 54 -27.22 -9.33 -25.53
CA GLY A 54 -26.74 -8.99 -24.18
C GLY A 54 -25.34 -8.39 -24.16
N ASP A 55 -24.44 -8.85 -25.04
CA ASP A 55 -23.07 -8.33 -25.18
C ASP A 55 -23.04 -6.93 -25.80
N SER A 56 -23.94 -6.65 -26.74
CA SER A 56 -24.02 -5.36 -27.43
C SER A 56 -24.68 -4.31 -26.54
N LEU A 57 -25.67 -4.71 -25.74
CA LEU A 57 -26.21 -3.86 -24.67
C LEU A 57 -25.14 -3.55 -23.62
N SER A 58 -24.39 -4.55 -23.13
CA SER A 58 -23.33 -4.31 -22.13
C SER A 58 -22.23 -3.42 -22.68
N PHE A 59 -21.80 -3.64 -23.92
CA PHE A 59 -20.82 -2.80 -24.61
C PHE A 59 -21.30 -1.35 -24.75
N SER A 60 -22.54 -1.14 -25.21
CA SER A 60 -23.13 0.19 -25.36
C SER A 60 -23.21 0.91 -24.03
N MET A 61 -23.64 0.21 -22.97
CA MET A 61 -23.69 0.74 -21.61
C MET A 61 -22.31 1.08 -21.07
N ALA A 62 -21.27 0.28 -21.36
CA ALA A 62 -19.90 0.57 -20.95
C ALA A 62 -19.33 1.81 -21.67
N GLN A 63 -19.60 1.97 -22.97
CA GLN A 63 -19.23 3.19 -23.71
C GLN A 63 -19.97 4.42 -23.17
N TYR A 64 -21.24 4.25 -22.80
CA TYR A 64 -22.03 5.34 -22.25
C TYR A 64 -21.60 5.70 -20.83
N SER A 65 -21.21 4.73 -20.01
CA SER A 65 -20.69 4.98 -18.67
C SER A 65 -19.38 5.76 -18.70
N MET A 66 -18.49 5.50 -19.67
CA MET A 66 -17.31 6.35 -19.89
C MET A 66 -17.72 7.79 -20.22
N SER A 67 -18.74 7.97 -21.06
CA SER A 67 -19.24 9.31 -21.40
C SER A 67 -19.84 10.03 -20.18
N LEU A 68 -20.53 9.29 -19.29
CA LEU A 68 -21.07 9.84 -18.03
C LEU A 68 -19.96 10.25 -17.06
N ALA A 69 -18.89 9.46 -16.96
CA ALA A 69 -17.73 9.80 -16.14
C ALA A 69 -17.06 11.10 -16.61
N LEU A 70 -17.06 11.37 -17.92
CA LEU A 70 -16.41 12.54 -18.53
C LEU A 70 -17.35 13.74 -18.72
N LEU A 71 -18.53 13.76 -18.07
CA LEU A 71 -19.45 14.90 -18.18
C LEU A 71 -18.89 16.11 -17.40
N PRO A 72 -18.60 17.24 -18.08
CA PRO A 72 -18.14 18.43 -17.38
C PRO A 72 -19.24 18.95 -16.45
N LEU A 73 -18.84 19.39 -15.26
CA LEU A 73 -19.70 20.01 -14.23
C LEU A 73 -20.60 19.05 -13.43
N TYR A 74 -20.52 17.73 -13.64
CA TYR A 74 -21.28 16.75 -12.85
C TYR A 74 -20.40 16.01 -11.84
N PRO A 75 -20.85 15.85 -10.58
CA PRO A 75 -20.16 15.01 -9.61
C PRO A 75 -20.13 13.55 -10.08
N PHE A 76 -18.97 12.89 -9.95
CA PHE A 76 -18.84 11.47 -10.31
C PHE A 76 -19.83 10.56 -9.56
N GLU A 77 -20.22 10.94 -8.35
CA GLU A 77 -21.21 10.19 -7.55
C GLU A 77 -22.58 10.11 -8.23
N ASP A 78 -23.03 11.21 -8.86
CA ASP A 78 -24.32 11.24 -9.55
C ASP A 78 -24.27 10.44 -10.84
N GLY A 79 -23.15 10.56 -11.57
CA GLY A 79 -22.85 9.71 -12.73
C GLY A 79 -22.84 8.23 -12.36
N LEU A 80 -22.22 7.88 -11.22
CA LEU A 80 -22.16 6.52 -10.72
C LEU A 80 -23.55 5.99 -10.35
N ARG A 81 -24.38 6.76 -9.63
CA ARG A 81 -25.76 6.35 -9.29
C ARG A 81 -26.59 6.06 -10.53
N ALA A 82 -26.53 6.94 -11.54
CA ALA A 82 -27.22 6.74 -12.81
C ALA A 82 -26.71 5.48 -13.53
N MET A 83 -25.40 5.31 -13.58
CA MET A 83 -24.76 4.16 -14.19
C MET A 83 -25.13 2.84 -13.49
N VAL A 84 -25.14 2.79 -12.14
CA VAL A 84 -25.55 1.61 -11.38
C VAL A 84 -27.02 1.29 -11.59
N ALA A 85 -27.89 2.30 -11.65
CA ALA A 85 -29.31 2.08 -11.95
C ALA A 85 -29.52 1.43 -13.33
N MET A 86 -28.71 1.82 -14.34
CA MET A 86 -28.74 1.17 -15.65
C MET A 86 -28.15 -0.24 -15.57
N ALA A 87 -26.93 -0.40 -15.02
CA ALA A 87 -26.22 -1.67 -14.98
C ALA A 87 -27.00 -2.78 -14.25
N ARG A 88 -27.76 -2.44 -13.20
CA ARG A 88 -28.63 -3.41 -12.48
C ARG A 88 -29.70 -4.07 -13.35
N ARG A 89 -29.99 -3.54 -14.54
CA ARG A 89 -30.89 -4.17 -15.52
C ARG A 89 -30.25 -5.38 -16.20
N LEU A 90 -28.92 -5.43 -16.29
CA LEU A 90 -28.18 -6.54 -16.89
C LEU A 90 -28.23 -7.77 -15.98
N ARG A 91 -28.73 -8.89 -16.50
CA ARG A 91 -28.83 -10.17 -15.78
C ARG A 91 -27.46 -10.80 -15.51
N ASN A 92 -26.51 -10.68 -16.45
CA ASN A 92 -25.18 -11.27 -16.33
C ASN A 92 -24.27 -10.43 -15.40
N PRO A 93 -23.75 -10.98 -14.28
CA PRO A 93 -22.78 -10.29 -13.42
C PRO A 93 -21.52 -9.82 -14.15
N GLN A 94 -21.04 -10.55 -15.17
CA GLN A 94 -19.86 -10.15 -15.93
C GLN A 94 -20.11 -8.91 -16.79
N HIS A 95 -21.33 -8.79 -17.36
CA HIS A 95 -21.71 -7.62 -18.15
C HIS A 95 -21.86 -6.38 -17.26
N ARG A 96 -22.43 -6.56 -16.06
CA ARG A 96 -22.46 -5.49 -15.04
C ARG A 96 -21.07 -5.02 -14.66
N ALA A 97 -20.17 -5.97 -14.43
CA ALA A 97 -18.79 -5.68 -14.08
C ALA A 97 -18.04 -4.90 -15.17
N GLN A 98 -18.29 -5.19 -16.46
CA GLN A 98 -17.71 -4.43 -17.57
C GLN A 98 -18.12 -2.95 -17.53
N VAL A 99 -19.40 -2.66 -17.29
CA VAL A 99 -19.91 -1.27 -17.21
C VAL A 99 -19.30 -0.54 -16.00
N TYR A 100 -19.24 -1.20 -14.85
CA TYR A 100 -18.63 -0.65 -13.63
C TYR A 100 -17.15 -0.36 -13.82
N ALA A 101 -16.38 -1.32 -14.33
CA ALA A 101 -14.95 -1.14 -14.60
C ALA A 101 -14.70 -0.01 -15.61
N ALA A 102 -15.51 0.10 -16.67
CA ALA A 102 -15.38 1.16 -17.66
C ALA A 102 -15.62 2.56 -17.06
N PHE A 103 -16.59 2.71 -16.15
CA PHE A 103 -16.82 3.97 -15.45
C PHE A 103 -15.63 4.35 -14.56
N VAL A 104 -15.20 3.44 -13.69
CA VAL A 104 -14.12 3.70 -12.72
C VAL A 104 -12.82 4.07 -13.44
N ARG A 105 -12.47 3.36 -14.51
CA ARG A 105 -11.28 3.71 -15.30
C ARG A 105 -11.41 5.06 -15.98
N ALA A 106 -12.54 5.37 -16.60
CA ALA A 106 -12.71 6.66 -17.25
C ALA A 106 -12.57 7.84 -16.26
N VAL A 107 -13.03 7.68 -15.01
CA VAL A 107 -12.78 8.66 -13.95
C VAL A 107 -11.29 8.74 -13.64
N ARG A 108 -10.65 7.59 -13.38
CA ARG A 108 -9.22 7.53 -13.03
C ARG A 108 -8.33 8.17 -14.10
N ASP A 109 -8.53 7.79 -15.35
CA ASP A 109 -7.75 8.28 -16.49
C ASP A 109 -7.96 9.78 -16.69
N SER A 110 -9.20 10.27 -16.53
CA SER A 110 -9.50 11.70 -16.53
C SER A 110 -8.75 12.45 -15.43
N GLU A 111 -8.75 11.95 -14.20
CA GLU A 111 -8.05 12.62 -13.09
C GLU A 111 -6.52 12.63 -13.26
N PHE A 112 -5.94 11.58 -13.85
CA PHE A 112 -4.53 11.58 -14.21
C PHE A 112 -4.19 12.62 -15.28
N GLU A 113 -5.06 12.81 -16.28
CA GLU A 113 -4.85 13.80 -17.34
C GLU A 113 -4.95 15.26 -16.85
N HIS A 114 -5.74 15.54 -15.81
CA HIS A 114 -5.93 16.90 -15.30
C HIS A 114 -4.79 17.39 -14.39
N GLU A 115 -3.94 16.49 -13.86
CA GLU A 115 -2.79 16.77 -12.97
C GLU A 115 -3.08 17.66 -11.72
N GLU A 116 -4.35 17.99 -11.42
CA GLU A 116 -4.73 18.85 -10.28
C GLU A 116 -4.70 18.10 -8.93
N MET A 117 -4.92 16.78 -8.96
CA MET A 117 -4.97 15.95 -7.76
C MET A 117 -3.68 15.16 -7.53
N SER A 118 -3.31 15.01 -6.26
CA SER A 118 -2.24 14.09 -5.90
C SER A 118 -2.67 12.65 -6.11
N ARG A 119 -1.72 11.76 -6.38
CA ARG A 119 -1.97 10.33 -6.57
C ARG A 119 -2.80 9.70 -5.43
N GLU A 120 -2.53 10.09 -4.19
CA GLU A 120 -3.27 9.60 -3.02
C GLU A 120 -4.76 10.02 -3.05
N GLN A 121 -5.05 11.20 -3.59
CA GLN A 121 -6.43 11.71 -3.71
C GLN A 121 -7.21 10.97 -4.79
N ILE A 122 -6.55 10.61 -5.90
CA ILE A 122 -7.13 9.79 -6.97
C ILE A 122 -7.48 8.40 -6.43
N GLU A 123 -6.56 7.76 -5.68
CA GLU A 123 -6.78 6.46 -5.04
C GLU A 123 -7.94 6.51 -4.01
N GLU A 124 -8.15 7.63 -3.31
CA GLU A 124 -9.28 7.82 -2.41
C GLU A 124 -10.60 8.03 -3.14
N GLN A 125 -10.58 8.75 -4.27
CA GLN A 125 -11.76 8.93 -5.10
C GLN A 125 -12.23 7.60 -5.71
N GLU A 126 -11.31 6.80 -6.25
CA GLU A 126 -11.60 5.47 -6.77
C GLU A 126 -12.21 4.56 -5.69
N ALA A 127 -11.62 4.54 -4.49
CA ALA A 127 -12.15 3.78 -3.36
C ALA A 127 -13.57 4.21 -2.97
N ARG A 128 -13.85 5.53 -2.95
CA ARG A 128 -15.20 6.03 -2.67
C ARG A 128 -16.22 5.58 -3.71
N LEU A 129 -15.87 5.65 -5.00
CA LEU A 129 -16.75 5.22 -6.09
C LEU A 129 -17.03 3.72 -6.01
N VAL A 130 -16.02 2.93 -5.71
CA VAL A 130 -16.16 1.50 -5.50
C VAL A 130 -17.11 1.20 -4.34
N ARG A 131 -16.91 1.81 -3.17
CA ARG A 131 -17.77 1.56 -1.99
C ARG A 131 -19.23 1.87 -2.31
N MET A 132 -19.46 2.99 -2.98
CA MET A 132 -20.79 3.38 -3.43
C MET A 132 -21.38 2.35 -4.41
N PHE A 133 -20.58 1.81 -5.34
CA PHE A 133 -21.04 0.73 -6.21
C PHE A 133 -21.41 -0.54 -5.42
N VAL A 134 -20.57 -0.94 -4.46
CA VAL A 134 -20.79 -2.15 -3.63
C VAL A 134 -22.08 -2.01 -2.80
N GLU A 135 -22.34 -0.83 -2.27
CA GLU A 135 -23.60 -0.52 -1.56
C GLU A 135 -24.81 -0.59 -2.48
N LEU A 136 -24.69 -0.09 -3.71
CA LEU A 136 -25.80 0.00 -4.67
C LEU A 136 -26.07 -1.34 -5.42
N ASP A 137 -25.07 -2.19 -5.60
CA ASP A 137 -25.16 -3.55 -6.19
C ASP A 137 -24.42 -4.59 -5.32
N PRO A 138 -25.10 -5.22 -4.34
CA PRO A 138 -24.46 -6.09 -3.35
C PRO A 138 -24.03 -7.47 -3.89
N ASN A 139 -24.13 -7.72 -5.20
CA ASN A 139 -23.85 -9.04 -5.77
C ASN A 139 -22.33 -9.37 -5.71
N PRO A 140 -21.92 -10.44 -5.00
CA PRO A 140 -20.51 -10.80 -4.85
C PRO A 140 -19.83 -11.21 -6.16
N ALA A 141 -20.56 -11.87 -7.09
CA ALA A 141 -20.00 -12.29 -8.37
C ALA A 141 -19.63 -11.09 -9.26
N THR A 142 -20.42 -10.01 -9.19
CA THR A 142 -20.11 -8.76 -9.88
C THR A 142 -18.86 -8.11 -9.29
N ARG A 143 -18.73 -8.08 -7.96
CA ARG A 143 -17.55 -7.53 -7.26
C ARG A 143 -16.26 -8.22 -7.68
N THR A 144 -16.24 -9.55 -7.66
CA THR A 144 -15.06 -10.32 -8.08
C THR A 144 -14.72 -10.09 -9.55
N ALA A 145 -15.73 -10.00 -10.42
CA ALA A 145 -15.51 -9.75 -11.85
C ALA A 145 -15.00 -8.32 -12.13
N VAL A 146 -15.48 -7.31 -11.39
CA VAL A 146 -14.98 -5.93 -11.48
C VAL A 146 -13.49 -5.88 -11.12
N GLN A 147 -13.12 -6.52 -10.01
CA GLN A 147 -11.73 -6.64 -9.59
C GLN A 147 -10.86 -7.27 -10.68
N MET A 148 -11.26 -8.44 -11.19
CA MET A 148 -10.48 -9.11 -12.24
C MET A 148 -10.29 -8.25 -13.49
N LEU A 149 -11.32 -7.50 -13.90
CA LEU A 149 -11.23 -6.63 -15.07
C LEU A 149 -10.27 -5.48 -14.81
N LEU A 150 -10.36 -4.85 -13.64
CA LEU A 150 -9.48 -3.74 -13.27
C LEU A 150 -8.03 -4.21 -13.15
N ASP A 151 -7.77 -5.41 -12.61
CA ASP A 151 -6.43 -6.02 -12.53
C ASP A 151 -5.85 -6.43 -13.90
N GLN A 152 -6.68 -6.91 -14.85
CA GLN A 152 -6.22 -7.50 -16.12
C GLN A 152 -5.84 -6.50 -17.22
N GLN A 153 -6.35 -5.26 -17.17
CA GLN A 153 -6.22 -4.31 -18.28
C GLN A 153 -5.25 -3.15 -18.01
N ILE A 154 -4.54 -3.14 -16.89
CA ILE A 154 -3.53 -2.11 -16.60
C ILE A 154 -2.19 -2.55 -17.19
N GLY A 155 -1.60 -1.73 -18.07
CA GLY A 155 -0.25 -1.94 -18.58
C GLY A 155 0.79 -1.84 -17.46
N GLY A 156 1.92 -2.56 -17.53
CA GLY A 156 2.94 -2.59 -16.47
C GLY A 156 3.46 -1.21 -16.01
N ASP A 157 3.47 -0.24 -16.91
CA ASP A 157 3.88 1.15 -16.66
C ASP A 157 2.73 2.05 -16.15
N GLU A 158 1.48 1.60 -16.30
CA GLU A 158 0.26 2.25 -15.78
C GLU A 158 -0.13 1.71 -14.39
N LEU A 159 0.59 0.69 -13.90
CA LEU A 159 0.36 0.14 -12.57
C LEU A 159 0.84 1.17 -11.51
N LEU A 160 -0.05 1.55 -10.59
CA LEU A 160 0.19 2.45 -9.46
C LEU A 160 1.51 2.09 -8.74
N THR A 161 1.76 0.79 -8.50
CA THR A 161 2.96 0.32 -7.78
C THR A 161 4.01 -0.33 -8.66
N HIS A 162 3.89 -0.28 -10.00
CA HIS A 162 4.72 -1.04 -10.96
C HIS A 162 4.78 -2.56 -10.68
N ASN A 163 3.89 -3.06 -9.83
CA ASN A 163 3.87 -4.43 -9.33
C ASN A 163 2.43 -4.89 -9.17
N LYS A 164 2.05 -5.90 -9.96
CA LYS A 164 0.69 -6.45 -10.01
C LYS A 164 0.20 -7.00 -8.67
N THR A 165 1.09 -7.56 -7.86
CA THR A 165 0.71 -8.16 -6.57
C THR A 165 0.39 -7.08 -5.55
N ALA A 166 1.15 -5.98 -5.54
CA ALA A 166 0.87 -4.86 -4.66
C ALA A 166 -0.40 -4.11 -5.05
N GLU A 167 -0.67 -3.95 -6.35
CA GLU A 167 -1.95 -3.42 -6.83
C GLU A 167 -3.13 -4.29 -6.43
N GLN A 168 -3.01 -5.61 -6.58
CA GLN A 168 -4.06 -6.52 -6.19
C GLN A 168 -4.36 -6.39 -4.69
N ILE A 169 -3.33 -6.31 -3.84
CA ILE A 169 -3.52 -6.14 -2.39
C ILE A 169 -4.12 -4.78 -2.07
N LEU A 170 -3.66 -3.72 -2.74
CA LEU A 170 -4.19 -2.37 -2.63
C LEU A 170 -5.66 -2.36 -3.00
N TRP A 171 -6.01 -2.96 -4.13
CA TRP A 171 -7.38 -3.16 -4.60
C TRP A 171 -8.23 -3.88 -3.56
N GLU A 172 -7.81 -5.07 -3.13
CA GLU A 172 -8.54 -5.84 -2.11
C GLU A 172 -8.70 -5.03 -0.81
N ALA A 173 -7.70 -4.23 -0.40
CA ALA A 173 -7.80 -3.33 0.76
C ALA A 173 -8.85 -2.23 0.59
N MET A 174 -8.99 -1.66 -0.61
CA MET A 174 -10.01 -0.65 -0.91
C MET A 174 -11.43 -1.23 -0.90
N HIS A 175 -11.56 -2.52 -1.16
CA HIS A 175 -12.82 -3.23 -1.33
C HIS A 175 -13.23 -4.07 -0.10
N ALA A 176 -12.34 -4.18 0.89
CA ALA A 176 -12.65 -4.83 2.15
C ALA A 176 -13.77 -4.08 2.88
N TYR A 177 -14.78 -4.82 3.32
CA TYR A 177 -15.99 -4.26 3.94
C TYR A 177 -16.30 -4.95 5.28
N THR A 178 -15.83 -6.18 5.46
CA THR A 178 -15.93 -6.90 6.73
C THR A 178 -14.56 -6.97 7.41
N THR A 179 -14.55 -7.12 8.73
CA THR A 179 -13.31 -7.34 9.50
C THR A 179 -12.55 -8.58 9.01
N GLU A 180 -13.25 -9.60 8.54
CA GLU A 180 -12.64 -10.79 7.94
C GLU A 180 -11.94 -10.46 6.61
N ASP A 181 -12.54 -9.62 5.76
CA ASP A 181 -11.91 -9.17 4.52
C ASP A 181 -10.68 -8.31 4.80
N TYR A 182 -10.80 -7.38 5.75
CA TYR A 182 -9.68 -6.56 6.22
C TYR A 182 -8.51 -7.40 6.74
N MET A 183 -8.79 -8.46 7.52
CA MET A 183 -7.77 -9.38 8.01
C MET A 183 -7.16 -10.23 6.90
N LYS A 184 -7.94 -10.67 5.91
CA LYS A 184 -7.41 -11.39 4.73
C LYS A 184 -6.46 -10.52 3.91
N VAL A 185 -6.85 -9.27 3.67
CA VAL A 185 -6.02 -8.27 2.99
C VAL A 185 -4.75 -8.02 3.77
N LEU A 186 -4.87 -7.85 5.10
CA LEU A 186 -3.72 -7.70 5.97
C LEU A 186 -2.77 -8.89 5.73
N VAL A 187 -3.20 -10.12 5.98
CA VAL A 187 -2.40 -11.35 5.81
C VAL A 187 -1.75 -11.47 4.42
N LYS A 188 -2.48 -11.21 3.34
CA LYS A 188 -1.90 -11.22 1.97
C LYS A 188 -0.86 -10.12 1.79
N GLY A 189 -1.13 -8.92 2.32
CA GLY A 189 -0.18 -7.82 2.40
C GLY A 189 1.09 -8.23 3.14
N LEU A 190 0.95 -8.96 4.26
CA LEU A 190 2.05 -9.44 5.09
C LEU A 190 2.98 -10.35 4.30
N GLU A 191 2.41 -11.34 3.62
CA GLU A 191 3.17 -12.31 2.82
C GLU A 191 3.87 -11.63 1.63
N ALA A 192 3.20 -10.70 0.96
CA ALA A 192 3.77 -9.98 -0.16
C ALA A 192 4.89 -9.01 0.26
N CYS A 193 4.74 -8.29 1.37
CA CYS A 193 5.78 -7.38 1.89
C CYS A 193 7.10 -8.11 2.17
N VAL A 194 7.02 -9.35 2.67
CA VAL A 194 8.22 -10.19 2.89
C VAL A 194 8.79 -10.73 1.60
N GLY A 195 7.94 -11.18 0.67
CA GLY A 195 8.37 -11.61 -0.64
C GLY A 195 9.16 -10.52 -1.36
N PHE A 196 8.61 -9.29 -1.38
CA PHE A 196 9.26 -8.12 -1.97
C PHE A 196 10.53 -7.70 -1.23
N TRP A 197 10.60 -7.91 0.09
CA TRP A 197 11.80 -7.62 0.86
C TRP A 197 12.99 -8.48 0.46
N LEU A 198 12.73 -9.78 0.25
CA LEU A 198 13.75 -10.80 -0.02
C LEU A 198 14.20 -10.82 -1.49
N THR A 199 13.48 -10.15 -2.39
CA THR A 199 13.86 -9.97 -3.80
C THR A 199 14.78 -8.75 -4.02
N THR A 200 15.78 -8.87 -4.90
CA THR A 200 16.70 -7.78 -5.31
C THR A 200 15.98 -6.66 -6.10
N PRO A 201 16.40 -5.37 -6.00
CA PRO A 201 15.45 -4.26 -6.07
C PRO A 201 15.38 -3.55 -7.44
N GLN A 202 14.20 -3.01 -7.78
CA GLN A 202 14.07 -1.56 -8.06
C GLN A 202 12.61 -1.00 -7.94
N PRO A 203 11.56 -1.53 -8.59
CA PRO A 203 10.19 -0.99 -8.50
C PRO A 203 9.36 -1.49 -7.29
N GLU A 204 9.62 -2.69 -6.77
CA GLU A 204 8.75 -3.35 -5.76
C GLU A 204 8.86 -2.75 -4.35
N LEU A 205 9.83 -1.85 -4.12
CA LEU A 205 10.12 -1.28 -2.80
C LEU A 205 9.18 -0.12 -2.47
N ASN A 206 8.74 0.65 -3.47
CA ASN A 206 7.69 1.65 -3.30
C ASN A 206 6.35 0.97 -3.04
N ALA A 207 6.14 -0.19 -3.67
CA ALA A 207 4.95 -1.01 -3.53
C ALA A 207 4.73 -1.51 -2.08
N ILE A 208 5.80 -1.89 -1.36
CA ILE A 208 5.72 -2.24 0.08
C ILE A 208 5.25 -1.05 0.92
N THR A 209 5.81 0.14 0.65
CA THR A 209 5.49 1.36 1.39
C THR A 209 4.04 1.80 1.12
N ASP A 210 3.60 1.71 -0.13
CA ASP A 210 2.22 2.03 -0.52
C ASP A 210 1.20 1.07 0.10
N VAL A 211 1.46 -0.25 0.03
CA VAL A 211 0.60 -1.27 0.64
C VAL A 211 0.53 -1.09 2.15
N SER A 212 1.66 -0.91 2.83
CA SER A 212 1.68 -0.72 4.29
C SER A 212 1.03 0.59 4.74
N ARG A 213 1.20 1.69 4.00
CA ARG A 213 0.53 2.97 4.24
C ARG A 213 -0.98 2.82 4.15
N ILE A 214 -1.48 2.11 3.14
CA ILE A 214 -2.93 1.91 2.94
C ILE A 214 -3.52 0.95 3.97
N LEU A 215 -2.81 -0.12 4.31
CA LEU A 215 -3.18 -0.97 5.45
C LEU A 215 -3.31 -0.12 6.73
N MET A 216 -2.39 0.81 6.97
CA MET A 216 -2.41 1.66 8.17
C MET A 216 -3.46 2.79 8.12
N GLN A 217 -3.71 3.40 6.96
CA GLN A 217 -4.66 4.52 6.84
C GLN A 217 -6.10 4.07 6.66
N ARG A 218 -6.32 2.90 6.07
CA ARG A 218 -7.68 2.44 5.73
C ARG A 218 -8.09 1.20 6.50
N VAL A 219 -7.22 0.20 6.58
CA VAL A 219 -7.57 -1.07 7.23
C VAL A 219 -7.55 -0.92 8.75
N MET A 220 -6.53 -0.27 9.32
CA MET A 220 -6.43 -0.09 10.78
C MET A 220 -7.53 0.76 11.41
N PRO A 221 -7.91 1.95 10.88
CA PRO A 221 -8.98 2.75 11.47
C PRO A 221 -10.37 2.09 11.28
N ALA A 222 -10.57 1.36 10.17
CA ALA A 222 -11.80 0.59 9.95
C ALA A 222 -11.94 -0.60 10.92
N LEU A 223 -10.82 -1.10 11.45
CA LEU A 223 -10.78 -2.16 12.44
C LEU A 223 -10.83 -1.64 13.89
N GLU A 224 -10.44 -0.38 14.14
CA GLU A 224 -10.53 0.30 15.45
C GLU A 224 -11.95 0.77 15.80
N ASP A 225 -12.71 1.24 14.81
CA ASP A 225 -13.95 1.98 15.06
C ASP A 225 -15.03 1.61 14.02
N PRO A 226 -15.70 0.44 14.15
CA PRO A 226 -16.73 -0.01 13.20
C PRO A 226 -17.90 0.96 13.07
N THR A 227 -18.05 1.91 14.00
CA THR A 227 -19.11 2.91 14.08
C THR A 227 -18.88 4.19 13.28
N LYS A 228 -17.66 4.49 12.79
CA LYS A 228 -17.38 5.77 12.10
C LYS A 228 -17.38 5.72 10.57
N ASN A 229 -17.25 4.53 9.97
CA ASN A 229 -17.24 4.40 8.51
C ASN A 229 -18.63 4.52 7.86
N GLY A 230 -19.69 4.71 8.65
CA GLY A 230 -21.03 5.06 8.16
C GLY A 230 -21.33 6.57 8.12
N GLN A 231 -20.39 7.44 8.51
CA GLN A 231 -20.60 8.89 8.47
C GLN A 231 -19.82 9.51 7.29
N PRO A 232 -20.51 10.08 6.27
CA PRO A 232 -19.83 10.87 5.26
C PRO A 232 -19.11 12.03 5.95
N CYS A 233 -17.89 12.31 5.51
CA CYS A 233 -17.13 13.49 5.85
C CYS A 233 -18.01 14.74 5.69
N SER A 234 -18.61 15.18 6.79
CA SER A 234 -19.25 16.47 6.90
C SER A 234 -18.19 17.48 7.33
N SER A 235 -17.24 17.74 6.44
CA SER A 235 -16.54 19.03 6.43
C SER A 235 -17.50 20.09 5.92
N SER A 236 -18.53 20.40 6.71
CA SER A 236 -19.30 21.63 6.52
C SER A 236 -18.44 22.80 6.98
N SER A 237 -17.65 23.34 6.06
CA SER A 237 -17.14 24.70 6.20
C SER A 237 -18.35 25.64 6.19
N ILE A 238 -18.51 26.37 7.29
CA ILE A 238 -19.52 27.40 7.44
C ILE A 238 -19.16 28.52 6.46
N GLY A 239 -19.76 28.47 5.27
CA GLY A 239 -19.85 29.57 4.33
C GLY A 239 -21.13 30.37 4.59
N ALA A 240 -20.99 31.61 5.01
CA ALA A 240 -22.09 32.52 5.25
C ALA A 240 -22.91 32.78 3.97
N GLY A 241 -24.22 32.49 4.02
CA GLY A 241 -25.19 33.05 3.08
C GLY A 241 -25.98 32.05 2.22
N GLY A 242 -27.20 31.73 2.66
CA GLY A 242 -28.38 31.81 1.78
C GLY A 242 -28.89 30.53 1.09
N LYS A 243 -30.03 30.07 1.63
CA LYS A 243 -31.16 29.35 0.98
C LYS A 243 -31.06 27.83 0.82
N ARG A 244 -31.67 27.17 1.82
CA ARG A 244 -32.22 25.81 1.79
C ARG A 244 -33.51 25.83 0.96
N PHE A 245 -33.59 25.08 -0.13
CA PHE A 245 -34.86 24.72 -0.77
C PHE A 245 -35.10 23.22 -0.56
N THR A 246 -36.04 22.91 0.32
CA THR A 246 -36.71 21.61 0.38
C THR A 246 -37.94 21.70 -0.52
N LEU A 247 -38.08 20.79 -1.48
CA LEU A 247 -39.39 20.40 -1.99
C LEU A 247 -39.39 18.88 -2.19
N ILE A 248 -40.05 18.18 -1.26
CA ILE A 248 -40.62 16.87 -1.48
C ILE A 248 -42.11 17.14 -1.64
N GLU A 249 -42.66 16.89 -2.83
CA GLU A 249 -44.09 16.66 -3.01
C GLU A 249 -44.27 15.44 -3.92
N GLY A 250 -44.91 14.40 -3.38
CA GLY A 250 -45.57 13.38 -4.20
C GLY A 250 -45.19 11.93 -3.97
N GLY A 251 -45.60 11.35 -2.83
CA GLY A 251 -46.27 10.04 -2.80
C GLY A 251 -45.44 8.74 -2.76
N GLY A 252 -45.66 7.94 -1.71
CA GLY A 252 -45.63 6.47 -1.81
C GLY A 252 -44.69 5.72 -0.86
N CYS A 253 -45.25 5.28 0.26
CA CYS A 253 -44.73 4.36 1.28
C CYS A 253 -43.74 3.27 0.84
N SER A 254 -42.66 3.08 1.62
CA SER A 254 -42.40 1.85 2.40
C SER A 254 -41.13 2.02 3.25
N GLU A 255 -41.19 1.56 4.50
CA GLU A 255 -40.16 1.67 5.53
C GLU A 255 -38.77 1.23 5.04
N ALA A 256 -37.80 2.15 5.07
CA ALA A 256 -36.40 1.81 4.99
C ALA A 256 -36.03 1.02 6.27
N LYS A 257 -35.93 -0.30 6.14
CA LYS A 257 -35.29 -1.15 7.13
C LYS A 257 -33.90 -0.60 7.43
N VAL A 258 -33.71 -0.30 8.72
CA VAL A 258 -32.48 -0.07 9.50
C VAL A 258 -31.18 -0.33 8.70
N PRO A 259 -30.21 0.60 8.69
CA PRO A 259 -28.89 0.32 8.13
C PRO A 259 -28.31 -0.89 8.86
N VAL A 260 -27.92 -1.92 8.12
CA VAL A 260 -27.21 -3.07 8.68
C VAL A 260 -25.89 -2.53 9.21
N GLU A 261 -25.81 -2.37 10.54
CA GLU A 261 -24.56 -2.10 11.24
C GLU A 261 -23.52 -3.15 10.83
N PRO A 262 -22.25 -2.76 10.59
CA PRO A 262 -21.19 -3.73 10.34
C PRO A 262 -21.09 -4.67 11.55
N VAL A 263 -21.41 -5.94 11.32
CA VAL A 263 -21.36 -7.01 12.32
C VAL A 263 -19.91 -7.45 12.48
N SER A 264 -19.15 -6.76 13.31
CA SER A 264 -17.85 -7.28 13.76
C SER A 264 -17.27 -6.49 14.93
N GLY A 265 -16.89 -7.21 15.99
CA GLY A 265 -16.32 -6.67 17.22
C GLY A 265 -14.85 -6.23 17.08
N PRO A 266 -14.27 -5.64 18.14
CA PRO A 266 -12.89 -5.14 18.13
C PRO A 266 -11.87 -6.25 17.90
N LEU A 267 -10.78 -5.92 17.19
CA LEU A 267 -9.63 -6.79 16.94
C LEU A 267 -9.10 -7.43 18.22
N SER A 268 -8.64 -8.67 18.11
CA SER A 268 -7.87 -9.32 19.16
C SER A 268 -6.50 -8.66 19.35
N ALA A 269 -5.93 -8.77 20.56
CA ALA A 269 -4.60 -8.24 20.87
C ALA A 269 -3.50 -8.80 19.94
N GLN A 270 -3.70 -10.01 19.42
CA GLN A 270 -2.79 -10.65 18.48
C GLN A 270 -2.80 -9.94 17.13
N GLU A 271 -3.98 -9.71 16.56
CA GLU A 271 -4.15 -9.05 15.25
C GLU A 271 -3.62 -7.60 15.25
N TRP A 272 -3.82 -6.91 16.38
CA TRP A 272 -3.21 -5.60 16.66
C TRP A 272 -1.68 -5.62 16.59
N SER A 273 -1.07 -6.60 17.25
CA SER A 273 0.38 -6.76 17.25
C SER A 273 0.90 -7.03 15.83
N GLU A 274 0.18 -7.80 15.03
CA GLU A 274 0.59 -8.08 13.65
C GLU A 274 0.62 -6.80 12.83
N ALA A 275 -0.44 -6.01 12.85
CA ALA A 275 -0.49 -4.78 12.07
C ALA A 275 0.62 -3.78 12.46
N VAL A 276 0.88 -3.61 13.76
CA VAL A 276 1.97 -2.75 14.25
C VAL A 276 3.33 -3.28 13.79
N PHE A 277 3.54 -4.60 13.82
CA PHE A 277 4.76 -5.21 13.31
C PHE A 277 5.02 -4.80 11.86
N TRP A 278 4.02 -4.85 10.99
CA TRP A 278 4.19 -4.56 9.56
C TRP A 278 4.44 -3.12 9.23
N TYR A 279 3.75 -2.21 9.91
CA TYR A 279 4.02 -0.79 9.78
C TYR A 279 5.48 -0.48 10.15
N VAL A 280 5.91 -0.98 11.31
CA VAL A 280 7.27 -0.79 11.79
C VAL A 280 8.29 -1.45 10.85
N PHE A 281 7.95 -2.62 10.32
CA PHE A 281 8.80 -3.39 9.42
C PHE A 281 8.95 -2.69 8.06
N SER A 282 7.89 -2.11 7.49
CA SER A 282 7.97 -1.36 6.24
C SER A 282 8.74 -0.05 6.39
N GLU A 283 8.54 0.68 7.50
CA GLU A 283 9.35 1.86 7.83
C GLU A 283 10.83 1.49 7.98
N ALA A 284 11.13 0.38 8.66
CA ALA A 284 12.50 -0.11 8.79
C ALA A 284 13.12 -0.42 7.43
N ARG A 285 12.34 -0.92 6.44
CA ARG A 285 12.81 -1.13 5.06
C ARG A 285 13.26 0.16 4.42
N ALA A 286 12.33 1.13 4.36
CA ALA A 286 12.55 2.39 3.68
C ALA A 286 13.78 3.09 4.28
N LEU A 287 13.85 3.09 5.61
CA LEU A 287 14.92 3.70 6.37
C LEU A 287 16.26 2.96 6.20
N SER A 288 16.27 1.62 6.09
CA SER A 288 17.49 0.84 5.80
C SER A 288 18.11 1.20 4.44
N LYS A 289 17.29 1.54 3.43
CA LYS A 289 17.76 1.98 2.11
C LYS A 289 18.35 3.38 2.16
N GLU A 290 17.70 4.30 2.88
CA GLU A 290 18.24 5.63 3.12
C GLU A 290 19.55 5.58 3.88
N HIS A 291 19.63 4.70 4.89
CA HIS A 291 20.86 4.41 5.62
C HIS A 291 21.98 3.91 4.69
N ALA A 292 21.72 2.90 3.86
CA ALA A 292 22.72 2.38 2.92
C ALA A 292 23.24 3.47 1.95
N LYS A 293 22.37 4.36 1.47
CA LYS A 293 22.77 5.52 0.65
C LYS A 293 23.62 6.50 1.44
N SER A 294 23.24 6.78 2.68
CA SER A 294 23.95 7.70 3.57
C SER A 294 25.35 7.17 3.90
N VAL A 295 25.47 5.89 4.26
CA VAL A 295 26.76 5.22 4.51
C VAL A 295 27.65 5.28 3.28
N SER A 296 27.14 4.95 2.08
CA SER A 296 27.94 5.03 0.85
C SER A 296 28.43 6.46 0.56
N ALA A 297 27.57 7.47 0.76
CA ALA A 297 27.94 8.87 0.60
C ALA A 297 28.98 9.30 1.64
N LEU A 298 28.88 8.79 2.86
CA LEU A 298 29.79 9.09 3.96
C LEU A 298 31.16 8.45 3.74
N GLU A 299 31.23 7.21 3.24
CA GLU A 299 32.48 6.55 2.82
C GLU A 299 33.17 7.32 1.70
N ALA A 300 32.43 7.73 0.67
CA ALA A 300 32.95 8.56 -0.42
C ALA A 300 33.49 9.90 0.11
N ALA A 301 32.78 10.57 1.01
CA ALA A 301 33.22 11.81 1.65
C ALA A 301 34.46 11.62 2.54
N ARG A 302 34.58 10.48 3.25
CA ARG A 302 35.79 10.14 4.01
C ARG A 302 36.99 9.90 3.10
N ALA A 303 36.79 9.25 1.94
CA ALA A 303 37.86 9.00 0.98
C ALA A 303 38.41 10.31 0.38
N THR A 304 37.53 11.24 0.00
CA THR A 304 37.93 12.56 -0.51
C THR A 304 38.58 13.43 0.55
N PHE A 305 38.12 13.36 1.80
CA PHE A 305 38.76 14.03 2.93
C PHE A 305 40.18 13.53 3.19
N LYS A 306 40.42 12.21 3.15
CA LYS A 306 41.76 11.63 3.27
C LYS A 306 42.69 12.01 2.11
N ALA A 307 42.14 12.28 0.93
CA ALA A 307 42.88 12.76 -0.24
C ALA A 307 43.24 14.26 -0.18
N GLY A 308 42.81 14.99 0.85
CA GLY A 308 43.18 16.40 1.10
C GLY A 308 42.22 17.44 0.53
N ASP A 309 41.12 17.03 -0.11
CA ASP A 309 40.19 17.91 -0.85
C ASP A 309 38.75 17.88 -0.27
N GLY A 310 38.58 17.33 0.93
CA GLY A 310 37.26 17.07 1.51
C GLY A 310 36.68 18.23 2.33
N ASN A 311 35.38 18.48 2.14
CA ASN A 311 34.62 19.46 2.92
C ASN A 311 34.26 18.89 4.31
N ARG A 312 34.90 19.41 5.36
CA ARG A 312 34.69 18.98 6.76
C ARG A 312 33.25 19.17 7.23
N THR A 313 32.56 20.20 6.74
CA THR A 313 31.15 20.48 7.08
C THR A 313 30.22 19.43 6.50
N LEU A 314 30.47 18.97 5.27
CA LEU A 314 29.71 17.90 4.63
C LEU A 314 29.88 16.57 5.38
N LEU A 315 31.10 16.25 5.80
CA LEU A 315 31.40 15.04 6.56
C LEU A 315 30.68 15.04 7.91
N PHE A 316 30.65 16.19 8.60
CA PHE A 316 29.89 16.36 9.84
C PHE A 316 28.38 16.21 9.64
N GLN A 317 27.81 16.85 8.62
CA GLN A 317 26.37 16.72 8.31
C GLN A 317 25.96 15.29 7.96
N LEU A 318 26.74 14.60 7.13
CA LEU A 318 26.49 13.21 6.79
C LEU A 318 26.58 12.31 8.02
N SER A 319 27.54 12.55 8.91
CA SER A 319 27.65 11.79 10.17
C SER A 319 26.47 12.02 11.12
N GLN A 320 25.95 13.25 11.23
CA GLN A 320 24.77 13.51 12.05
C GLN A 320 23.50 12.87 11.48
N ASN A 321 23.35 12.90 10.15
CA ASN A 321 22.23 12.25 9.47
C ASN A 321 22.27 10.72 9.66
N GLU A 322 23.45 10.12 9.55
CA GLU A 322 23.66 8.68 9.76
C GLU A 322 23.32 8.26 11.20
N ILE A 323 23.77 9.00 12.22
CA ILE A 323 23.41 8.74 13.63
C ILE A 323 21.88 8.83 13.83
N GLY A 324 21.23 9.82 13.21
CA GLY A 324 19.78 9.99 13.28
C GLY A 324 19.01 8.84 12.62
N LEU A 325 19.49 8.35 11.47
CA LEU A 325 18.92 7.19 10.79
C LEU A 325 19.12 5.92 11.63
N MET A 326 20.32 5.69 12.15
CA MET A 326 20.62 4.52 12.99
C MET A 326 19.76 4.46 14.25
N THR A 327 19.57 5.59 14.94
CA THR A 327 18.70 5.65 16.14
C THR A 327 17.25 5.26 15.81
N LYS A 328 16.74 5.70 14.65
CA LYS A 328 15.41 5.32 14.18
C LYS A 328 15.35 3.85 13.80
N LEU A 329 16.36 3.34 13.09
CA LEU A 329 16.43 1.93 12.68
C LEU A 329 16.46 1.00 13.90
N VAL A 330 17.21 1.36 14.96
CA VAL A 330 17.22 0.66 16.26
C VAL A 330 15.83 0.59 16.85
N THR A 331 15.15 1.74 16.96
CA THR A 331 13.82 1.84 17.55
C THR A 331 12.80 1.00 16.78
N LEU A 332 12.85 1.06 15.44
CA LEU A 332 11.97 0.28 14.58
C LEU A 332 12.28 -1.21 14.67
N THR A 333 13.55 -1.61 14.65
CA THR A 333 13.95 -3.02 14.78
C THR A 333 13.47 -3.60 16.12
N GLN A 334 13.60 -2.85 17.22
CA GLN A 334 13.11 -3.26 18.53
C GLN A 334 11.59 -3.47 18.54
N ARG A 335 10.85 -2.51 17.99
CA ARG A 335 9.39 -2.60 17.89
C ARG A 335 8.97 -3.78 17.00
N ALA A 336 9.69 -4.05 15.92
CA ALA A 336 9.43 -5.20 15.07
C ALA A 336 9.66 -6.53 15.82
N ILE A 337 10.75 -6.66 16.58
CA ILE A 337 11.02 -7.87 17.37
C ILE A 337 9.89 -8.13 18.37
N ARG A 338 9.47 -7.08 19.10
CA ARG A 338 8.43 -7.18 20.15
C ARG A 338 7.05 -7.50 19.61
N HIS A 339 6.68 -6.94 18.45
CA HIS A 339 5.35 -7.12 17.88
C HIS A 339 5.24 -8.29 16.90
N GLY A 340 6.38 -8.85 16.45
CA GLY A 340 6.41 -9.92 15.45
C GLY A 340 5.85 -11.27 15.89
N GLY A 341 5.66 -11.52 17.19
CA GLY A 341 5.45 -12.85 17.80
C GLY A 341 4.79 -13.90 16.91
N ALA A 342 3.47 -13.90 16.85
CA ALA A 342 2.70 -14.89 16.09
C ALA A 342 2.98 -14.86 14.57
N VAL A 343 3.32 -13.70 14.01
CA VAL A 343 3.61 -13.51 12.59
C VAL A 343 4.88 -14.26 12.20
N VAL A 344 5.93 -14.10 13.01
CA VAL A 344 7.26 -14.72 12.80
C VAL A 344 7.18 -16.24 12.96
N HIS A 345 6.31 -16.73 13.85
CA HIS A 345 6.05 -18.17 13.99
C HIS A 345 5.24 -18.76 12.82
N ARG A 346 4.39 -17.98 12.14
CA ARG A 346 3.63 -18.43 10.96
C ARG A 346 4.48 -18.45 9.69
N SER A 347 5.34 -17.46 9.50
CA SER A 347 6.15 -17.32 8.28
C SER A 347 7.63 -17.20 8.59
N ARG A 348 8.39 -18.24 8.23
CA ARG A 348 9.86 -18.28 8.35
C ARG A 348 10.56 -17.15 7.58
N GLN A 349 9.95 -16.68 6.51
CA GLN A 349 10.51 -15.59 5.71
C GLN A 349 10.49 -14.26 6.49
N CYS A 350 9.49 -14.04 7.36
CA CYS A 350 9.46 -12.88 8.26
C CYS A 350 10.65 -12.90 9.22
N LEU A 351 10.96 -14.08 9.77
CA LEU A 351 12.12 -14.26 10.64
C LEU A 351 13.41 -13.93 9.89
N SER A 352 13.59 -14.44 8.67
CA SER A 352 14.76 -14.12 7.84
C SER A 352 14.92 -12.62 7.61
N ALA A 353 13.81 -11.90 7.44
CA ALA A 353 13.82 -10.47 7.20
C ALA A 353 14.12 -9.64 8.46
N VAL A 354 13.59 -10.04 9.63
CA VAL A 354 13.97 -9.48 10.95
C VAL A 354 15.45 -9.74 11.25
N MET A 355 15.95 -10.94 10.94
CA MET A 355 17.37 -11.28 11.10
C MET A 355 18.26 -10.48 10.16
N TRP A 356 17.80 -10.18 8.94
CA TRP A 356 18.51 -9.30 8.02
C TRP A 356 18.59 -7.87 8.56
N LEU A 357 17.52 -7.33 9.16
CA LEU A 357 17.56 -6.00 9.80
C LEU A 357 18.61 -5.94 10.92
N LEU A 358 18.63 -6.97 11.77
CA LEU A 358 19.65 -7.08 12.81
C LEU A 358 21.05 -7.22 12.23
N GLN A 359 21.22 -7.98 11.14
CA GLN A 359 22.50 -8.11 10.46
C GLN A 359 23.01 -6.75 9.95
N VAL A 360 22.15 -5.97 9.28
CA VAL A 360 22.49 -4.62 8.80
C VAL A 360 22.90 -3.71 9.96
N PHE A 361 22.17 -3.77 11.08
CA PHE A 361 22.54 -3.03 12.28
C PHE A 361 23.93 -3.43 12.81
N VAL A 362 24.21 -4.73 12.92
CA VAL A 362 25.50 -5.24 13.43
C VAL A 362 26.65 -4.88 12.50
N GLU A 363 26.44 -4.96 11.18
CA GLU A 363 27.44 -4.55 10.18
C GLU A 363 27.74 -3.06 10.29
N ASP A 364 26.73 -2.23 10.48
CA ASP A 364 26.92 -0.80 10.66
C ASP A 364 27.65 -0.45 11.96
N VAL A 365 27.29 -1.09 13.08
CA VAL A 365 28.05 -0.96 14.34
C VAL A 365 29.50 -1.38 14.15
N THR A 366 29.76 -2.42 13.36
CA THR A 366 31.13 -2.86 13.03
C THR A 366 31.87 -1.77 12.25
N LEU A 367 31.25 -1.17 11.24
CA LEU A 367 31.84 -0.07 10.47
C LEU A 367 32.10 1.17 11.34
N ASN A 368 31.17 1.50 12.24
CA ASN A 368 31.33 2.62 13.18
C ASN A 368 32.48 2.36 14.16
N LEU A 369 32.62 1.14 14.69
CA LEU A 369 33.73 0.75 15.57
C LEU A 369 35.10 0.80 14.88
N LEU A 370 35.19 0.47 13.59
CA LEU A 370 36.44 0.51 12.84
C LEU A 370 36.92 1.94 12.56
N ASN A 371 35.99 2.90 12.50
CA ASN A 371 36.22 4.27 12.09
C ASN A 371 36.15 5.31 13.22
N SER A 372 35.59 4.94 14.38
CA SER A 372 35.44 5.85 15.53
C SER A 372 36.63 5.74 16.48
N ASP A 373 37.07 6.89 16.99
CA ASP A 373 38.04 6.97 18.08
C ASP A 373 37.34 6.96 19.46
N ASN A 374 36.02 6.77 19.55
CA ASN A 374 35.27 6.83 20.80
C ASN A 374 34.89 5.44 21.34
N LYS A 375 35.50 5.03 22.46
CA LYS A 375 35.36 3.67 23.02
C LYS A 375 34.04 3.46 23.77
N THR A 376 33.49 4.52 24.37
CA THR A 376 32.28 4.44 25.19
C THR A 376 31.03 4.28 24.32
N GLU A 377 30.93 5.08 23.27
CA GLU A 377 29.85 5.04 22.28
C GLU A 377 29.83 3.70 21.52
N GLY A 378 31.01 3.16 21.17
CA GLY A 378 31.12 1.84 20.57
C GLY A 378 30.67 0.69 21.48
N LEU A 379 30.83 0.83 22.80
CA LEU A 379 30.37 -0.18 23.76
C LEU A 379 28.85 -0.17 23.90
N GLU A 380 28.22 1.00 23.92
CA GLU A 380 26.76 1.15 24.03
C GLU A 380 26.03 0.56 22.81
N LEU A 381 26.56 0.81 21.60
CA LEU A 381 26.02 0.24 20.37
C LEU A 381 26.15 -1.30 20.34
N MET A 382 27.28 -1.82 20.83
CA MET A 382 27.50 -3.26 20.95
C MET A 382 26.58 -3.90 21.99
N GLN A 383 26.35 -3.26 23.13
CA GLN A 383 25.37 -3.69 24.12
C GLN A 383 23.96 -3.69 23.56
N THR A 384 23.60 -2.69 22.75
CA THR A 384 22.31 -2.63 22.05
C THR A 384 22.13 -3.80 21.09
N ALA A 385 23.18 -4.17 20.34
CA ALA A 385 23.15 -5.36 19.46
C ALA A 385 22.93 -6.66 20.24
N PHE A 386 23.55 -6.82 21.42
CA PHE A 386 23.31 -7.98 22.28
C PHE A 386 21.93 -7.96 22.92
N GLY A 387 21.43 -6.80 23.31
CA GLY A 387 20.06 -6.64 23.81
C GLY A 387 19.03 -7.12 22.79
N PHE A 388 19.23 -6.85 21.49
CA PHE A 388 18.37 -7.43 20.45
C PHE A 388 18.44 -8.95 20.37
N LEU A 389 19.62 -9.54 20.52
CA LEU A 389 19.76 -11.00 20.52
C LEU A 389 19.08 -11.65 21.73
N GLU A 390 19.12 -10.99 22.88
CA GLU A 390 18.40 -11.41 24.08
C GLU A 390 16.89 -11.32 23.86
N GLU A 391 16.38 -10.20 23.35
CA GLU A 391 14.95 -10.05 23.01
C GLU A 391 14.48 -11.10 21.98
N LEU A 392 15.30 -11.42 20.98
CA LEU A 392 15.02 -12.48 20.00
C LEU A 392 14.99 -13.87 20.63
N ASN A 393 15.86 -14.12 21.61
CA ASN A 393 15.90 -15.39 22.34
C ASN A 393 14.67 -15.56 23.23
N GLU A 394 14.30 -14.50 23.97
CA GLU A 394 13.10 -14.47 24.81
C GLU A 394 11.81 -14.62 24.00
N ALA A 395 11.76 -14.03 22.80
CA ALA A 395 10.67 -14.21 21.86
C ALA A 395 10.65 -15.61 21.19
N GLY A 396 11.65 -16.46 21.44
CA GLY A 396 11.73 -17.82 20.90
C GLY A 396 12.12 -17.89 19.41
N TYR A 397 12.59 -16.79 18.82
CA TYR A 397 12.92 -16.72 17.39
C TYR A 397 14.22 -17.46 17.04
N LEU A 398 15.10 -17.66 18.02
CA LEU A 398 16.35 -18.41 17.85
C LEU A 398 16.15 -19.93 17.86
N HIS A 399 14.91 -20.42 17.90
CA HIS A 399 14.64 -21.86 17.92
C HIS A 399 15.05 -22.52 16.57
N PRO A 400 15.77 -23.66 16.58
CA PRO A 400 16.27 -24.32 15.36
C PRO A 400 15.21 -24.72 14.33
N SER A 401 13.94 -24.83 14.75
CA SER A 401 12.83 -25.14 13.85
C SER A 401 12.32 -23.95 13.03
N LEU A 402 12.72 -22.73 13.41
CA LEU A 402 12.29 -21.48 12.80
C LEU A 402 13.43 -20.81 12.06
N LEU A 403 14.60 -20.69 12.70
CA LEU A 403 15.77 -20.04 12.13
C LEU A 403 16.51 -20.97 11.18
N LEU A 404 16.64 -20.56 9.91
CA LEU A 404 17.46 -21.27 8.93
C LEU A 404 18.93 -21.22 9.33
N GLN A 405 19.62 -22.35 9.18
CA GLN A 405 21.05 -22.47 9.53
C GLN A 405 21.91 -21.46 8.78
N GLU A 406 21.58 -21.16 7.52
CA GLU A 406 22.27 -20.15 6.71
C GLU A 406 22.16 -18.76 7.34
N THR A 407 20.94 -18.30 7.64
CA THR A 407 20.69 -17.00 8.29
C THR A 407 21.32 -16.91 9.68
N ALA A 408 21.33 -18.00 10.45
CA ALA A 408 22.03 -18.05 11.72
C ALA A 408 23.54 -17.84 11.52
N SER A 409 24.13 -18.55 10.54
CA SER A 409 25.57 -18.51 10.28
C SER A 409 26.04 -17.13 9.83
N THR A 410 25.26 -16.43 8.99
CA THR A 410 25.58 -15.07 8.55
C THR A 410 25.54 -14.10 9.71
N LEU A 411 24.47 -14.13 10.52
CA LEU A 411 24.34 -13.28 11.70
C LEU A 411 25.50 -13.51 12.70
N PHE A 412 25.83 -14.77 13.00
CA PHE A 412 26.97 -15.08 13.89
C PHE A 412 28.31 -14.58 13.32
N THR A 413 28.47 -14.61 12.00
CA THR A 413 29.66 -14.07 11.34
C THR A 413 29.75 -12.56 11.51
N SER A 414 28.65 -11.83 11.30
CA SER A 414 28.59 -10.37 11.52
C SER A 414 28.83 -10.00 12.98
N ILE A 415 28.25 -10.73 13.94
CA ILE A 415 28.50 -10.52 15.38
C ILE A 415 29.97 -10.76 15.73
N ARG A 416 30.58 -11.80 15.15
CA ARG A 416 32.02 -12.06 15.35
C ARG A 416 32.87 -10.92 14.80
N ALA A 417 32.54 -10.40 13.62
CA ALA A 417 33.23 -9.25 13.03
C ALA A 417 33.13 -8.01 13.93
N MET A 418 31.94 -7.70 14.43
CA MET A 418 31.70 -6.62 15.40
C MET A 418 32.59 -6.75 16.65
N ARG A 419 32.64 -7.95 17.24
CA ARG A 419 33.48 -8.23 18.42
C ARG A 419 34.97 -8.02 18.14
N VAL A 420 35.45 -8.46 16.96
CA VAL A 420 36.84 -8.27 16.55
C VAL A 420 37.15 -6.79 16.36
N ALA A 421 36.27 -6.04 15.71
CA ALA A 421 36.42 -4.60 15.52
C ALA A 421 36.51 -3.85 16.87
N TYR A 422 35.65 -4.18 17.84
CA TYR A 422 35.74 -3.62 19.19
C TYR A 422 37.08 -3.95 19.87
N GLY A 423 37.55 -5.20 19.75
CA GLY A 423 38.85 -5.62 20.27
C GLY A 423 40.00 -4.80 19.67
N GLN A 424 40.00 -4.61 18.35
CA GLN A 424 40.98 -3.79 17.64
C GLN A 424 40.95 -2.33 18.10
N LEU A 425 39.76 -1.75 18.29
CA LEU A 425 39.60 -0.39 18.83
C LEU A 425 40.18 -0.27 20.24
N ALA A 426 39.90 -1.24 21.10
CA ALA A 426 40.41 -1.27 22.47
C ALA A 426 41.94 -1.38 22.50
N GLU A 427 42.53 -2.21 21.64
CA GLU A 427 43.99 -2.34 21.50
C GLU A 427 44.64 -1.06 20.95
N ARG A 428 44.08 -0.45 19.89
CA ARG A 428 44.59 0.83 19.35
C ARG A 428 44.68 1.90 20.44
N LYS A 429 43.60 2.08 21.21
CA LYS A 429 43.60 3.01 22.35
C LYS A 429 44.61 2.65 23.43
N HIS A 430 44.79 1.37 23.72
CA HIS A 430 45.77 0.93 24.71
C HIS A 430 47.19 1.26 24.25
N VAL A 431 47.50 1.01 22.98
CA VAL A 431 48.78 1.36 22.35
C VAL A 431 48.99 2.88 22.34
N GLU A 432 47.98 3.67 21.98
CA GLU A 432 48.04 5.13 22.03
C GLU A 432 48.31 5.65 23.46
N GLN A 433 47.65 5.08 24.47
CA GLN A 433 47.90 5.44 25.88
C GLN A 433 49.32 5.09 26.32
N ILE A 434 49.87 3.96 25.87
CA ILE A 434 51.26 3.57 26.14
C ILE A 434 52.23 4.53 25.45
N LEU A 435 52.00 4.87 24.18
CA LEU A 435 52.84 5.80 23.42
C LEU A 435 52.77 7.22 24.00
N GLN A 436 51.60 7.68 24.44
CA GLN A 436 51.46 8.96 25.15
C GLN A 436 52.25 8.97 26.46
N ARG A 437 52.18 7.89 27.25
CA ARG A 437 52.98 7.75 28.48
C ARG A 437 54.49 7.71 28.20
N ALA A 438 54.91 7.06 27.12
CA ALA A 438 56.31 7.01 26.70
C ALA A 438 56.83 8.39 26.23
N ASN A 439 56.03 9.15 25.49
CA ASN A 439 56.39 10.51 25.06
C ASN A 439 56.44 11.53 26.21
N ILE A 440 55.64 11.34 27.26
CA ILE A 440 55.73 12.15 28.49
C ILE A 440 57.00 11.78 29.29
N GLY A 441 57.45 10.52 29.22
CA GLY A 441 58.72 10.07 29.83
C GLY A 441 59.98 10.70 29.23
N HIS A 442 59.98 11.03 27.93
CA HIS A 442 61.13 11.64 27.26
C HIS A 442 61.24 13.17 27.42
N THR A 443 60.22 13.84 27.93
CA THR A 443 60.26 15.29 28.20
C THR A 443 60.64 15.64 29.64
N SER A 444 60.72 14.66 30.56
CA SER A 444 61.11 14.88 31.96
C SER A 444 62.61 14.73 32.29
N GLU A 445 63.48 14.31 31.34
CA GLU A 445 64.92 14.15 31.62
C GLU A 445 65.81 15.36 31.29
N VAL A 446 65.26 16.52 30.88
CA VAL A 446 66.06 17.71 30.50
C VAL A 446 65.98 18.88 31.50
N VAL A 447 65.41 18.70 32.70
CA VAL A 447 65.41 19.76 33.72
C VAL A 447 65.89 19.26 35.09
N VAL A 448 67.12 18.74 35.17
CA VAL A 448 67.95 18.87 36.39
C VAL A 448 69.43 18.88 35.97
N ARG A 449 70.01 20.07 35.84
CA ARG A 449 71.42 20.40 36.15
C ARG A 449 71.61 21.91 35.96
N LEU A 450 71.31 22.66 37.02
CA LEU A 450 72.09 23.85 37.38
C LEU A 450 73.26 23.36 38.24
#